data_AF-A0A1Q3JH74-F1
#
_entry.id   AF-A0A1Q3JH74-F1
#
_cell.length_a   1.000
_cell.length_b   1.000
_cell.length_c   1.000
_cell.angle_alpha   90.00
_cell.angle_beta   90.00
_cell.angle_gamma   90.00
#
_symmetry.space_group_name_H-M   'P 1'
#
loop_
_entity.id
_entity.type
_entity.pdbx_description
1 polymer ?
#
loop_
_entity_poly.entity_id
_entity_poly.type
_entity_poly.pdbx_seq_one_letter_code
_entity_poly.pdbx_strand_id
1 'polypeptide(L)' 'MQDKSVLERAFELADSGEFSTVTELKLRLAREGYRGLGPLMQGKSLRDQLKARMKRARAVDAVLDSPSL' A
#
# COMPACT_ATOMS: atom_id res chain seq x y z
N MET A 1 11.57 -17.40 -5.18
CA MET A 1 12.13 -16.10 -5.59
C MET A 1 11.06 -15.05 -5.41
N GLN A 2 11.40 -13.84 -4.94
CA GLN A 2 10.45 -12.72 -5.00
C GLN A 2 10.54 -12.13 -6.41
N ASP A 3 9.50 -12.33 -7.22
CA ASP A 3 9.46 -11.83 -8.62
C ASP A 3 9.14 -10.33 -8.71
N LYS A 4 8.65 -9.71 -7.62
CA LYS A 4 8.30 -8.28 -7.58
C LYS A 4 9.22 -7.53 -6.65
N SER A 5 9.61 -6.31 -7.03
CA SER A 5 10.35 -5.40 -6.16
C SER A 5 9.52 -4.96 -4.94
N VAL A 6 10.21 -4.48 -3.90
CA VAL A 6 9.57 -3.91 -2.70
C VAL A 6 8.58 -2.81 -3.05
N LEU A 7 8.92 -1.97 -4.04
CA LEU A 7 8.10 -0.82 -4.42
C LEU A 7 6.84 -1.26 -5.14
N GLU A 8 6.96 -2.15 -6.11
CA GLU A 8 5.79 -2.72 -6.81
C GLU A 8 4.83 -3.37 -5.83
N ARG A 9 5.35 -4.18 -4.91
CA ARG A 9 4.52 -4.82 -3.90
C ARG A 9 3.87 -3.81 -2.94
N ALA A 10 4.58 -2.75 -2.55
CA ALA A 10 4.02 -1.68 -1.73
C ALA A 10 2.86 -0.97 -2.43
N PHE A 11 2.97 -0.74 -3.74
CA PHE A 11 1.89 -0.15 -4.53
C PHE A 11 0.68 -1.07 -4.65
N GLU A 12 0.88 -2.37 -4.88
CA GLU A 12 -0.23 -3.34 -4.89
C GLU A 12 -1.00 -3.36 -3.57
N LEU A 13 -0.28 -3.42 -2.45
CA LEU A 13 -0.88 -3.40 -1.14
C LEU A 13 -1.59 -2.05 -0.87
N ALA A 14 -1.07 -0.93 -1.36
CA ALA A 14 -1.75 0.37 -1.25
C ALA A 14 -3.05 0.41 -2.08
N ASP A 15 -3.05 -0.15 -3.28
CA ASP A 15 -4.20 -0.19 -4.18
C ASP A 15 -5.27 -1.20 -3.71
N SER A 16 -4.93 -2.15 -2.83
CA SER A 16 -5.90 -3.07 -2.21
C SER A 16 -6.90 -2.38 -1.27
N GLY A 17 -6.57 -1.18 -0.75
CA GLY A 17 -7.39 -0.47 0.23
C GLY A 17 -7.35 -1.03 1.66
N GLU A 18 -6.80 -2.24 1.87
CA GLU A 18 -6.75 -2.92 3.18
C GLU A 18 -5.90 -2.18 4.23
N PHE A 19 -4.92 -1.39 3.80
CA PHE A 19 -3.96 -0.74 4.70
C PHE A 19 -4.17 0.76 4.78
N SER A 20 -4.18 1.32 5.99
CA SER A 20 -4.42 2.76 6.22
C SER A 20 -3.14 3.58 6.34
N THR A 21 -2.01 2.92 6.59
CA THR A 21 -0.74 3.57 6.85
C THR A 21 0.42 2.87 6.15
N VAL A 22 1.47 3.66 5.87
CA VAL A 22 2.74 3.13 5.33
C VAL A 22 3.46 2.22 6.35
N THR A 23 3.17 2.36 7.64
CA THR A 23 3.73 1.48 8.67
C THR A 23 3.17 0.06 8.54
N GLU A 24 1.86 -0.08 8.30
CA GLU A 24 1.24 -1.39 8.07
C GLU A 24 1.77 -2.05 6.81
N LEU A 25 1.97 -1.28 5.73
CA LEU A 25 2.64 -1.79 4.53
C LEU A 25 4.02 -2.36 4.84
N LYS A 26 4.84 -1.64 5.60
CA LYS A 26 6.18 -2.13 5.98
C LYS A 26 6.09 -3.43 6.77
N LEU A 27 5.15 -3.53 7.70
CA LEU A 27 4.95 -4.76 8.48
C LEU A 27 4.52 -5.93 7.58
N ARG A 28 3.60 -5.69 6.63
CA ARG A 28 3.17 -6.72 5.68
C ARG A 28 4.31 -7.16 4.77
N LEU A 29 5.07 -6.22 4.20
CA LEU A 29 6.23 -6.50 3.36
C LEU A 29 7.31 -7.27 4.13
N ALA A 30 7.57 -6.91 5.38
CA ALA A 30 8.52 -7.63 6.24
C ALA A 30 8.06 -9.08 6.48
N ARG A 31 6.76 -9.30 6.72
CA ARG A 31 6.16 -10.65 6.83
C ARG A 31 6.23 -11.45 5.52
N GLU A 32 6.20 -10.77 4.38
CA GLU A 32 6.40 -11.39 3.05
C GLU A 32 7.88 -11.65 2.73
N GLY A 33 8.80 -11.33 3.64
CA GLY A 33 10.24 -11.59 3.52
C GLY A 33 11.03 -10.48 2.82
N TYR A 34 10.40 -9.35 2.50
CA TYR A 34 11.10 -8.19 1.94
C TYR A 34 12.03 -7.56 2.97
N ARG A 35 13.26 -7.24 2.55
CA ARG A 35 14.29 -6.59 3.36
C ARG A 35 14.61 -5.20 2.82
N GLY A 36 15.36 -4.41 3.60
CA GLY A 36 15.78 -3.07 3.16
C GLY A 36 14.63 -2.04 3.11
N LEU A 37 13.52 -2.31 3.79
CA LEU A 37 12.32 -1.45 3.78
C LEU A 37 12.59 -0.03 4.30
N GLY A 38 13.52 0.12 5.24
CA GLY A 38 13.86 1.41 5.85
C GLY A 38 14.29 2.43 4.79
N PRO A 39 15.45 2.26 4.14
CA PRO A 39 15.93 3.18 3.11
C PRO A 39 14.95 3.33 1.94
N LEU A 40 14.35 2.21 1.49
CA LEU A 40 13.45 2.20 0.33
C LEU A 40 12.11 2.92 0.58
N MET A 41 11.62 2.95 1.82
CA MET A 41 10.31 3.53 2.17
C MET A 41 10.40 4.78 3.05
N GLN A 42 11.55 5.44 3.10
CA GLN A 42 11.76 6.68 3.85
C GLN A 42 11.40 7.96 3.09
N GLY A 43 11.40 7.94 1.76
CA GLY A 43 11.13 9.12 0.94
C GLY A 43 9.73 9.71 1.14
N LYS A 44 9.64 11.02 1.39
CA LYS A 44 8.36 11.74 1.57
C LYS A 44 7.43 11.57 0.37
N SER A 45 7.94 11.76 -0.85
CA SER A 45 7.15 11.62 -2.09
C SER A 45 6.53 10.22 -2.22
N LEU A 46 7.30 9.16 -1.97
CA LEU A 46 6.79 7.79 -2.01
C LEU A 46 5.68 7.56 -0.99
N ARG A 47 5.86 8.06 0.24
CA ARG A 47 4.85 7.94 1.30
C ARG A 47 3.55 8.66 0.94
N ASP A 48 3.67 9.84 0.35
CA ASP A 48 2.51 10.62 -0.09
C ASP A 48 1.77 9.92 -1.23
N GLN A 49 2.50 9.31 -2.19
CA GLN A 49 1.91 8.50 -3.26
C GLN A 49 1.18 7.25 -2.73
N LEU A 50 1.78 6.51 -1.79
CA LEU A 50 1.15 5.33 -1.19
C LEU A 50 -0.12 5.72 -0.42
N LYS A 51 -0.09 6.81 0.35
CA LYS A 51 -1.27 7.31 1.06
C LYS A 51 -2.39 7.75 0.12
N ALA A 52 -2.05 8.45 -0.97
CA ALA A 52 -3.02 8.86 -1.97
C ALA A 52 -3.73 7.65 -2.60
N ARG A 53 -2.98 6.60 -2.93
CA ARG A 53 -3.51 5.33 -3.44
C ARG A 53 -4.43 4.63 -2.46
N MET A 54 -4.00 4.45 -1.20
CA MET A 54 -4.84 3.87 -0.16
C MET A 54 -6.16 4.63 0.03
N LYS A 55 -6.08 5.97 0.06
CA LYS A 55 -7.27 6.83 0.18
C LYS A 55 -8.22 6.62 -1.00
N ARG A 56 -7.68 6.55 -2.23
CA ARG A 56 -8.45 6.29 -3.43
C ARG A 56 -9.08 4.90 -3.42
N ALA A 57 -8.32 3.87 -3.09
CA ALA A 57 -8.81 2.49 -3.02
C ALA A 57 -9.98 2.35 -2.03
N ARG A 58 -9.84 2.92 -0.83
CA ARG A 58 -10.95 2.97 0.15
C ARG A 58 -12.16 3.78 -0.31
N ALA A 59 -11.94 4.88 -1.03
CA ALA A 59 -13.05 5.66 -1.56
C ALA A 59 -13.81 4.87 -2.65
N VAL A 60 -13.11 4.10 -3.48
CA VAL A 60 -13.76 3.22 -4.48
C VAL A 60 -14.52 2.11 -3.78
N ASP A 61 -13.93 1.44 -2.80
CA ASP A 61 -14.59 0.39 -2.00
C ASP A 61 -15.88 0.91 -1.34
N ALA A 62 -15.84 2.07 -0.70
CA ALA A 62 -17.01 2.70 -0.10
C ALA A 62 -18.10 3.10 -1.13
N VAL A 63 -17.71 3.43 -2.36
CA VAL A 63 -18.67 3.72 -3.44
C VAL A 63 -19.29 2.43 -3.99
N LEU A 64 -18.53 1.33 -4.06
CA LEU A 64 -19.02 0.03 -4.50
C LEU A 64 -19.91 -0.66 -3.45
N ASP A 65 -19.71 -0.39 -2.17
CA ASP A 65 -20.54 -0.91 -1.07
C ASP A 65 -21.85 -0.12 -0.87
N SER A 66 -22.01 1.02 -1.57
CA SER A 66 -23.29 1.75 -1.58
C SER A 66 -24.29 1.03 -2.49
N PRO A 67 -25.42 0.51 -1.98
CA PRO A 67 -26.45 -0.06 -2.83
C PRO A 67 -27.00 1.06 -3.71
N SER A 68 -26.99 0.85 -5.02
CA SER A 68 -27.69 1.72 -5.95
C SER A 68 -29.17 1.76 -5.52
N LEU A 69 -29.63 2.94 -5.08
CA LEU A 69 -31.03 3.26 -4.80
C LEU A 69 -31.83 3.36 -6.10
#